data_AF-A0A9E6TUB6-F1
#
_entry.id   AF-A0A9E6TUB6-F1
#
_cell.length_a   1.000
_cell.length_b   1.000
_cell.length_c   1.000
_cell.angle_alpha   90.00
_cell.angle_beta   90.00
_cell.angle_gamma   90.00
#
_symmetry.space_group_name_H-M   'P 1'
#
loop_
_entity.id
_entity.type
_entity.pdbx_description
1 polymer ?
#
loop_
_entity_poly.entity_id
_entity_poly.type
_entity_poly.pdbx_seq_one_letter_code
_entity_poly.pdbx_strand_id
1 'polypeptide(L)' 'MHGLFRAWQRSGYRHFALLDSRGVCIAFRSGCRRPENGRWVEVSETRLAWLGQVLPEHIVIN' A
#
# COMPACT_ATOMS: atom_id res chain seq x y z
N MET A 1 18.18 -25.00 8.56
CA MET A 1 17.05 -24.13 8.99
C MET A 1 17.21 -22.64 8.59
N HIS A 2 17.86 -22.32 7.46
CA HIS A 2 18.09 -20.92 7.01
C HIS A 2 17.50 -20.61 5.61
N GLY A 3 16.52 -21.39 5.14
CA GLY A 3 15.98 -21.29 3.78
C GLY A 3 14.71 -20.43 3.64
N LEU A 4 13.96 -20.21 4.72
CA LEU A 4 12.62 -19.62 4.65
C LEU A 4 12.63 -18.08 4.76
N PHE A 5 13.66 -17.48 5.35
CA PHE A 5 13.76 -16.02 5.50
C PHE A 5 14.03 -15.29 4.18
N ARG A 6 14.63 -15.95 3.17
CA ARG A 6 14.94 -15.34 1.88
C ARG A 6 13.76 -15.30 0.90
N ALA A 7 12.78 -16.20 1.03
CA ALA A 7 11.60 -16.23 0.16
C ALA A 7 10.58 -15.15 0.54
N TRP A 8 10.51 -14.78 1.83
CA TRP A 8 9.64 -13.71 2.31
C TRP A 8 10.10 -12.34 1.80
N GLN A 9 11.41 -12.07 1.84
CA GLN A 9 12.00 -10.85 1.27
C GLN A 9 11.77 -10.69 -0.24
N ARG A 10 11.52 -11.78 -0.97
CA ARG A 10 11.28 -11.78 -2.43
C ARG A 10 9.80 -11.77 -2.82
N SER A 11 8.87 -11.93 -1.87
CA SER A 11 7.43 -12.07 -2.15
C SER A 11 6.71 -10.74 -2.36
N GLY A 12 7.43 -9.63 -2.60
CA GLY A 12 6.81 -8.36 -2.98
C GLY A 12 5.84 -7.85 -1.93
N TYR A 13 6.28 -7.80 -0.67
CA TYR A 13 5.52 -7.13 0.37
C TYR A 13 5.40 -5.65 -0.01
N ARG A 14 4.19 -5.22 -0.31
CA ARG A 14 3.86 -3.89 -0.85
C ARG A 14 2.99 -3.15 0.15
N HIS A 15 3.02 -1.83 0.06
CA HIS A 15 2.12 -0.97 0.81
C HIS A 15 0.98 -0.52 -0.10
N PHE A 16 -0.22 -0.46 0.45
CA PHE A 16 -1.40 0.00 -0.26
C PHE A 16 -2.13 1.05 0.58
N ALA A 17 -2.65 2.05 -0.12
CA ALA A 17 -3.54 3.06 0.44
C ALA A 17 -4.94 2.91 -0.18
N LEU A 18 -5.98 2.92 0.65
CA LEU A 18 -7.36 2.96 0.19
C LEU A 18 -7.78 4.41 0.01
N LEU A 19 -8.23 4.75 -1.18
CA LEU A 19 -8.74 6.08 -1.49
C LEU A 19 -10.27 6.11 -1.51
N ASP A 20 -10.85 7.22 -1.05
CA ASP A 20 -12.24 7.56 -1.32
C ASP A 20 -12.42 8.01 -2.79
N SER A 21 -13.67 8.17 -3.22
CA SER A 21 -14.08 8.83 -4.47
C SER A 21 -13.34 10.13 -4.79
N ARG A 22 -12.93 10.90 -3.77
CA ARG A 22 -12.20 12.18 -3.91
C ARG A 22 -10.67 12.04 -3.94
N GLY A 23 -10.11 10.83 -3.89
CA GLY A 23 -8.66 10.60 -3.82
C GLY A 23 -8.06 10.82 -2.43
N VAL A 24 -8.91 10.97 -1.40
CA VAL A 24 -8.50 11.10 -0.01
C VAL A 24 -8.15 9.72 0.55
N CYS A 25 -7.00 9.59 1.21
CA CYS A 25 -6.60 8.35 1.83
C CYS A 25 -7.37 8.10 3.13
N ILE A 26 -8.04 6.95 3.21
CA ILE A 26 -8.91 6.58 4.34
C ILE A 26 -8.44 5.33 5.09
N ALA A 27 -7.53 4.53 4.51
CA ALA A 27 -6.93 3.39 5.19
C ALA A 27 -5.60 2.98 4.55
N PHE A 28 -4.81 2.20 5.28
CA PHE A 28 -3.58 1.59 4.79
C PHE A 28 -3.58 0.09 5.01
N ARG A 29 -2.91 -0.64 4.12
CA ARG A 29 -2.73 -2.08 4.24
C ARG A 29 -1.39 -2.47 3.65
N SER A 30 -0.64 -3.30 4.37
CA SER A 30 0.60 -3.88 3.85
C SER A 30 0.42 -5.38 3.64
N GLY A 31 0.90 -5.89 2.51
CA GLY A 31 0.73 -7.30 2.16
C GLY A 31 1.29 -7.63 0.79
N CYS A 32 1.23 -8.90 0.41
CA CYS A 32 1.77 -9.35 -0.87
C CYS A 32 0.76 -9.22 -2.03
N ARG A 33 -0.53 -9.00 -1.75
CA ARG A 33 -1.60 -8.91 -2.75
C ARG A 33 -2.44 -7.66 -2.53
N ARG A 34 -2.76 -6.95 -3.63
CA ARG A 34 -3.71 -5.83 -3.61
C ARG A 34 -5.10 -6.38 -3.25
N PRO A 35 -5.84 -5.75 -2.32
CA PRO A 35 -7.21 -6.15 -2.03
C PRO A 35 -8.11 -5.96 -3.26
N GLU A 36 -9.08 -6.86 -3.43
CA GLU A 36 -9.94 -6.91 -4.63
C GLU A 36 -11.10 -5.89 -4.56
N ASN A 37 -11.35 -5.33 -3.38
CA ASN A 37 -12.47 -4.42 -3.12
C ASN A 37 -12.00 -3.00 -2.74
N GLY A 38 -12.59 -1.99 -3.37
CA GLY A 38 -12.26 -0.58 -3.12
C GLY A 38 -11.11 -0.06 -3.97
N ARG A 39 -10.80 1.23 -3.83
CA ARG A 39 -9.78 1.92 -4.64
C ARG A 39 -8.40 1.85 -3.98
N TRP A 40 -7.90 0.62 -3.84
CA TRP A 40 -6.54 0.41 -3.33
C TRP A 40 -5.51 0.76 -4.39
N VAL A 41 -4.64 1.70 -4.07
CA VAL A 41 -3.47 2.03 -4.87
C VAL A 41 -2.22 1.52 -4.16
N GLU A 42 -1.24 1.07 -4.94
CA GLU A 42 0.06 0.71 -4.37
C GLU A 42 0.85 1.99 -4.10
N VAL A 43 1.53 2.04 -2.96
CA VAL A 43 2.29 3.21 -2.52
C VAL A 43 3.69 2.79 -2.10
N SER A 44 4.66 3.69 -2.28
CA SER A 44 6.04 3.43 -1.87
C SER A 44 6.21 3.33 -0.35
N GLU A 45 5.36 3.99 0.42
CA GLU A 45 5.41 4.00 1.87
C GLU A 45 4.04 4.27 2.49
N THR A 46 3.91 4.05 3.80
CA THR A 46 2.69 4.33 4.56
C THR A 46 2.97 5.44 5.57
N ARG A 47 2.36 6.62 5.40
CA ARG A 47 2.47 7.73 6.35
C ARG A 47 1.10 8.11 6.89
N LEU A 48 0.95 8.08 8.21
CA LEU A 48 -0.29 8.46 8.90
C LEU A 48 -0.70 9.92 8.61
N ALA A 49 0.26 10.79 8.29
CA ALA A 49 -0.01 12.17 7.88
C ALA A 49 -0.91 12.30 6.63
N TRP A 50 -1.01 11.24 5.81
CA TRP A 50 -1.89 11.24 4.65
C TRP A 50 -3.31 10.78 4.96
N LEU A 51 -3.56 10.23 6.14
CA LEU A 51 -4.91 9.82 6.52
C LEU A 51 -5.84 11.04 6.59
N GLY A 52 -6.95 10.98 5.86
CA GLY A 52 -7.87 12.10 5.70
C GLY A 52 -7.37 13.21 4.77
N GLN A 53 -6.23 13.04 4.09
CA GLN A 53 -5.68 13.97 3.10
C GLN A 53 -5.69 13.36 1.70
N VAL A 54 -5.66 14.22 0.68
CA VAL A 54 -5.46 13.77 -0.72
C VAL A 54 -4.08 13.15 -0.83
N LEU A 55 -4.02 11.94 -1.37
CA LEU A 55 -2.76 11.22 -1.49
C LEU A 55 -1.88 11.87 -2.58
N PRO A 56 -0.60 12.15 -2.31
CA PRO A 56 0.28 12.71 -3.34
C PRO A 56 0.51 11.71 -4.47
N GLU A 57 0.49 12.19 -5.72
CA GLU A 57 0.67 11.34 -6.90
C GLU A 57 2.06 10.68 -6.98
N HIS A 58 3.12 11.37 -6.54
CA HIS A 58 4.50 10.89 -6.64
C HIS A 58 4.83 9.70 -5.75
N ILE A 59 3.98 9.39 -4.75
CA ILE A 59 4.17 8.22 -3.90
C ILE A 59 3.37 7.00 -4.36
N VAL A 60 2.45 7.19 -5.33
CA VAL A 60 1.66 6.10 -5.92
C VAL A 60 2.52 5.38 -6.94
N ILE A 61 2.59 4.06 -6.81
CA ILE A 61 3.32 3.18 -7.73
C ILE A 61 2.34 2.69 -8.80
N ASN A 62 2.70 2.89 -10.07
CA ASN A 62 1.93 2.47 -11.26
C ASN A 62 1.87 0.93 -11.39
#